data_AF-Q8YN11-F1
#
_entry.id   AF-Q8YN11-F1
#
_cell.length_a   1.000
_cell.length_b   1.000
_cell.length_c   1.000
_cell.angle_alpha   90.00
_cell.angle_beta   90.00
_cell.angle_gamma   90.00
#
_symmetry.space_group_name_H-M   'P 1'
#
loop_
_entity.id
_entity.type
_entity.pdbx_description
1 polymer ?
#
loop_
_entity_poly.entity_id
_entity_poly.type
_entity_poly.pdbx_seq_one_letter_code
_entity_poly.pdbx_strand_id
1 'polypeptide(L)'
;MKYRIISLLLCVMVITHAFPAKAAPNILVDSSDKSIHITGWLGEESALVGNLRLTAQRENIEKFVFLASDLRQKEGNEIINRHQVTVVGETKLSVGIPHDFQLKVTDVRLPGTYEGTLQVLLPNQTQPQAQNIPIQVIAKARPTLIPLGGTEQIQLHLVNCDGVLSFFDCLLAKALLPASAFLNQWQLQFDNPNQAYVTIIDAKVILRGEQTGYQLTETALNLSQGTVNLPGDGLRPAVGDRIITLPLNLNRSIIPPDRYTGTIYFTLSEQTQRLAIPVDLRMRSGPIIPLMVLIFGVILGRLLKYMQESGSDITRAIKAVYRLKARIRQEAGHSEDQDILNNMVEWVGQLIRWEKIDKALAEIDAIEARLEALNKLRQIENQILEMQQEDSLNKIAHEVHKNIIKTRSLLAQRNDAVAQRCMQEVMKGLANLNQKRQLDKYFLHNEAFSLLELADSVQRFLIQADAVSPIPSNQPEWKIRCQDFLILLSGVSDDIRIGATFWLVRPFLSLTLLVGLSLVGIGSLYVDNGLTFGARPFSDYLGLILWGISADVASRNLSNLQNKNLDNNTNLS
;
A
#
# COMPACT_ATOMS: atom_id res chain seq x y z
N MET A 1 -108.28 103.74 -62.00
CA MET A 1 -108.74 102.34 -61.97
C MET A 1 -107.86 101.49 -62.88
N LYS A 2 -106.96 100.67 -62.32
CA LYS A 2 -106.47 99.38 -62.84
C LYS A 2 -105.44 98.82 -61.86
N TYR A 3 -105.74 97.65 -61.30
CA TYR A 3 -104.94 96.86 -60.36
C TYR A 3 -103.79 96.11 -61.06
N ARG A 4 -102.81 95.68 -60.26
CA ARG A 4 -102.08 94.36 -60.25
C ARG A 4 -100.56 94.56 -60.14
N ILE A 5 -99.74 93.77 -59.45
CA ILE A 5 -99.82 92.64 -58.50
C ILE A 5 -98.44 92.64 -57.81
N ILE A 6 -98.39 92.46 -56.49
CA ILE A 6 -97.16 92.33 -55.69
C ILE A 6 -96.67 90.87 -55.79
N SER A 7 -95.42 90.68 -56.23
CA SER A 7 -94.72 89.38 -56.25
C SER A 7 -93.75 89.31 -55.06
N LEU A 8 -94.10 88.49 -54.07
CA LEU A 8 -93.27 88.23 -52.89
C LEU A 8 -92.50 86.92 -53.11
N LEU A 9 -91.18 87.03 -53.21
CA LEU A 9 -90.26 85.92 -53.45
C LEU A 9 -90.00 85.18 -52.12
N LEU A 10 -90.39 83.90 -52.06
CA LEU A 10 -90.21 83.00 -50.92
C LEU A 10 -88.83 82.31 -51.00
N CYS A 11 -87.91 82.64 -50.11
CA CYS A 11 -86.66 81.90 -49.92
C CYS A 11 -86.92 80.61 -49.12
N VAL A 12 -86.76 79.46 -49.76
CA VAL A 12 -86.77 78.13 -49.09
C VAL A 12 -85.38 77.87 -48.50
N MET A 13 -85.27 77.89 -47.17
CA MET A 13 -84.12 77.34 -46.44
C MET A 13 -84.21 75.81 -46.44
N VAL A 14 -83.22 75.13 -47.02
CA VAL A 14 -83.03 73.68 -46.88
C VAL A 14 -82.22 73.43 -45.60
N ILE A 15 -82.85 72.86 -44.59
CA ILE A 15 -82.19 72.40 -43.36
C ILE A 15 -81.66 70.99 -43.61
N THR A 16 -80.36 70.86 -43.87
CA THR A 16 -79.66 69.56 -43.86
C THR A 16 -79.53 69.08 -42.42
N HIS A 17 -80.33 68.07 -42.05
CA HIS A 17 -80.14 67.37 -40.78
C HIS A 17 -78.89 66.49 -40.90
N ALA A 18 -77.85 66.82 -40.14
CA ALA A 18 -76.71 65.93 -39.95
C ALA A 18 -77.18 64.73 -39.13
N PHE A 19 -77.22 63.54 -39.75
CA PHE A 19 -77.41 62.29 -39.02
C PHE A 19 -76.21 62.10 -38.07
N PRO A 20 -76.42 61.77 -36.78
CA PRO A 20 -75.32 61.43 -35.90
C PRO A 20 -74.64 60.18 -36.44
N ALA A 21 -73.35 60.30 -36.78
CA ALA A 21 -72.53 59.16 -37.15
C ALA A 21 -72.49 58.17 -35.99
N LYS A 22 -73.01 56.96 -36.21
CA LYS A 22 -72.99 55.85 -35.26
C LYS A 22 -71.54 55.60 -34.85
N ALA A 23 -71.23 55.71 -33.56
CA ALA A 23 -69.86 55.61 -33.07
C ALA A 23 -69.30 54.22 -33.35
N ALA A 24 -68.12 54.14 -33.95
CA ALA A 24 -67.51 52.85 -34.30
C ALA A 24 -67.29 51.98 -33.04
N PRO A 25 -67.60 50.67 -33.12
CA PRO A 25 -67.37 49.72 -32.03
C PRO A 25 -65.88 49.67 -31.68
N ASN A 26 -65.55 49.62 -30.39
CA ASN A 26 -64.17 49.62 -29.88
C ASN A 26 -63.99 48.53 -28.82
N ILE A 27 -62.91 47.75 -28.96
CA ILE A 27 -62.48 46.75 -27.97
C ILE A 27 -61.36 47.37 -27.13
N LEU A 28 -61.46 47.21 -25.81
CA LEU A 28 -60.36 47.46 -24.90
C LEU A 28 -59.73 46.14 -24.49
N VAL A 29 -58.41 46.12 -24.55
CA VAL A 29 -57.59 45.12 -23.87
C VAL A 29 -57.33 45.63 -22.45
N ASP A 30 -57.46 44.77 -21.45
CA ASP A 30 -57.14 45.15 -20.06
C ASP A 30 -55.69 45.67 -19.97
N SER A 31 -55.47 46.59 -19.03
CA SER A 31 -54.18 47.20 -18.75
C SER A 31 -53.06 46.20 -18.45
N SER A 32 -53.37 45.06 -17.83
CA SER A 32 -52.43 43.96 -17.57
C SER A 32 -52.08 43.14 -18.81
N ASP A 33 -52.94 43.16 -19.83
CA ASP A 33 -52.89 42.23 -20.97
C ASP A 33 -52.51 42.94 -22.27
N LYS A 34 -52.01 44.18 -22.17
CA LYS A 34 -51.41 44.93 -23.29
C LYS A 34 -50.22 44.19 -23.92
N SER A 35 -49.65 43.22 -23.21
CA SER A 35 -48.65 42.27 -23.67
C SER A 35 -48.91 40.93 -23.01
N ILE A 36 -49.05 39.86 -23.79
CA ILE A 36 -49.32 38.52 -23.27
C ILE A 36 -47.98 37.81 -23.05
N HIS A 37 -47.63 37.56 -21.79
CA HIS A 37 -46.43 36.81 -21.41
C HIS A 37 -46.82 35.39 -20.97
N ILE A 38 -46.33 34.38 -21.69
CA ILE A 38 -46.56 32.97 -21.38
C ILE A 38 -45.23 32.34 -21.03
N THR A 39 -45.14 31.68 -19.87
CA THR A 39 -43.95 30.92 -19.45
C THR A 39 -44.36 29.50 -19.12
N GLY A 40 -43.65 28.50 -19.65
CA GLY A 40 -43.88 27.12 -19.22
C GLY A 40 -42.76 26.16 -19.62
N TRP A 41 -42.87 24.93 -19.12
CA TRP A 41 -41.86 23.89 -19.26
C TRP A 41 -42.22 22.92 -20.38
N LEU A 42 -41.29 22.73 -21.31
CA LEU A 42 -41.43 21.76 -22.39
C LEU A 42 -41.49 20.34 -21.83
N GLY A 43 -42.46 19.55 -22.30
CA GLY A 43 -42.65 18.15 -21.91
C GLY A 43 -43.51 17.91 -20.66
N GLU A 44 -43.77 18.94 -19.84
CA GLU A 44 -44.71 18.85 -18.70
C GLU A 44 -46.15 19.20 -19.13
N GLU A 45 -46.30 20.17 -20.03
CA GLU A 45 -47.60 20.66 -20.51
C GLU A 45 -47.79 20.37 -22.01
N SER A 46 -48.99 19.92 -22.40
CA SER A 46 -49.32 19.70 -23.82
C SER A 46 -49.53 21.01 -24.60
N ALA A 47 -49.79 22.11 -23.89
CA ALA A 47 -49.97 23.45 -24.45
C ALA A 47 -49.58 24.51 -23.41
N LEU A 48 -48.84 25.54 -23.85
CA LEU A 48 -48.52 26.70 -23.03
C LEU A 48 -49.73 27.66 -23.07
N VAL A 49 -50.25 28.04 -21.90
CA VAL A 49 -51.51 28.79 -21.80
C VAL A 49 -51.26 30.20 -21.25
N GLY A 50 -51.78 31.21 -21.95
CA GLY A 50 -51.90 32.59 -21.50
C GLY A 50 -53.36 32.99 -21.38
N ASN A 51 -53.64 34.02 -20.57
CA ASN A 51 -54.98 34.58 -20.44
C ASN A 51 -55.01 35.99 -21.07
N LEU A 52 -56.14 36.33 -21.68
CA LEU A 52 -56.39 37.62 -22.29
C LEU A 52 -57.79 38.09 -21.90
N ARG A 53 -57.91 39.27 -21.32
CA ARG A 53 -59.18 39.90 -20.98
C ARG A 53 -59.53 41.02 -21.95
N LEU A 54 -60.72 40.94 -22.55
CA LEU A 54 -61.26 41.95 -23.46
C LEU A 54 -62.56 42.54 -22.91
N THR A 55 -62.76 43.83 -23.12
CA THR A 55 -64.01 44.54 -22.75
C THR A 55 -64.53 45.37 -23.91
N ALA A 56 -65.83 45.29 -24.20
CA ALA A 56 -66.48 46.15 -25.18
C ALA A 56 -66.85 47.51 -24.55
N GLN A 57 -66.54 48.61 -25.24
CA GLN A 57 -66.58 49.94 -24.62
C GLN A 57 -67.77 50.82 -25.06
N ARG A 58 -68.42 50.51 -26.19
CA ARG A 58 -69.45 51.39 -26.80
C ARG A 58 -70.71 50.64 -27.22
N GLU A 59 -70.56 49.51 -27.90
CA GLU A 59 -71.67 48.67 -28.37
C GLU A 59 -71.36 47.20 -28.09
N ASN A 60 -72.41 46.37 -27.98
CA ASN A 60 -72.24 44.92 -27.85
C ASN A 60 -71.64 44.40 -29.15
N ILE A 61 -70.65 43.51 -29.04
CA ILE A 61 -69.98 42.91 -30.19
C ILE A 61 -70.47 41.46 -30.30
N GLU A 62 -71.29 41.18 -31.31
CA GLU A 62 -71.86 39.85 -31.53
C GLU A 62 -70.85 38.83 -32.08
N LYS A 63 -69.83 39.31 -32.79
CA LYS A 63 -68.79 38.48 -33.36
C LYS A 63 -67.52 39.29 -33.61
N PHE A 64 -66.37 38.69 -33.41
CA PHE A 64 -65.07 39.18 -33.82
C PHE A 64 -64.13 37.99 -34.04
N VAL A 65 -62.97 38.23 -34.66
CA VAL A 65 -62.02 37.18 -35.03
C VAL A 65 -60.64 37.48 -34.47
N PHE A 66 -59.97 36.45 -33.98
CA PHE A 66 -58.56 36.48 -33.62
C PHE A 66 -57.72 35.98 -34.79
N LEU A 67 -56.69 36.74 -35.16
CA LEU A 67 -55.68 36.35 -36.13
C LEU A 67 -54.32 36.33 -35.46
N ALA A 68 -53.79 35.15 -35.17
CA ALA A 68 -52.44 34.99 -34.65
C ALA A 68 -51.41 35.11 -35.78
N SER A 69 -50.29 35.80 -35.52
CA SER A 69 -49.11 35.71 -36.37
C SER A 69 -48.32 34.43 -36.07
N ASP A 70 -47.38 34.11 -36.95
CA ASP A 70 -46.35 33.14 -36.60
C ASP A 70 -45.50 33.72 -35.45
N LEU A 71 -45.13 32.89 -34.47
CA LEU A 71 -44.24 33.31 -33.39
C LEU A 71 -42.81 32.97 -33.78
N ARG A 72 -41.93 33.96 -33.82
CA ARG A 72 -40.53 33.80 -34.23
C ARG A 72 -39.64 33.79 -33.01
N GLN A 73 -38.70 32.85 -32.96
CA GLN A 73 -37.69 32.81 -31.91
C GLN A 73 -36.80 34.06 -31.99
N LYS A 74 -36.56 34.71 -30.86
CA LYS A 74 -35.74 35.93 -30.76
C LYS A 74 -34.26 35.69 -31.08
N GLU A 75 -33.75 34.53 -30.68
CA GLU A 75 -32.35 34.11 -30.81
C GLU A 75 -32.26 32.77 -31.56
N GLY A 76 -32.85 32.71 -32.77
CA GLY A 76 -32.81 31.51 -33.60
C GLY A 76 -33.72 31.63 -34.82
N ASN A 77 -33.89 30.50 -35.55
CA ASN A 77 -34.71 30.42 -36.76
C ASN A 77 -35.99 29.60 -36.56
N GLU A 78 -36.27 29.12 -35.35
CA GLU A 78 -37.47 28.33 -35.08
C GLU A 78 -38.72 29.20 -35.14
N ILE A 79 -39.77 28.66 -35.75
CA ILE A 79 -41.05 29.35 -35.94
C ILE A 79 -42.16 28.44 -35.44
N ILE A 80 -42.95 28.95 -34.49
CA ILE A 80 -44.23 28.35 -34.13
C ILE A 80 -45.25 28.91 -35.11
N ASN A 81 -45.84 28.03 -35.91
CA ASN A 81 -46.77 28.43 -36.95
C ASN A 81 -48.06 28.97 -36.32
N ARG A 82 -48.69 29.94 -36.97
CA ARG A 82 -49.96 30.52 -36.52
C ARG A 82 -51.08 29.51 -36.21
N HIS A 83 -51.09 28.32 -36.83
CA HIS A 83 -52.10 27.29 -36.58
C HIS A 83 -51.91 26.58 -35.24
N GLN A 84 -50.71 26.66 -34.64
CA GLN A 84 -50.39 26.13 -33.32
C GLN A 84 -50.77 27.12 -32.20
N VAL A 85 -51.18 28.34 -32.56
CA VAL A 85 -51.62 29.41 -31.67
C VAL A 85 -53.14 29.54 -31.77
N THR A 86 -53.85 29.08 -30.74
CA THR A 86 -55.31 29.05 -30.73
C THR A 86 -55.86 29.88 -29.57
N VAL A 87 -56.95 30.61 -29.82
CA VAL A 87 -57.65 31.35 -28.77
C VAL A 87 -58.98 30.65 -28.49
N VAL A 88 -59.20 30.31 -27.23
CA VAL A 88 -60.42 29.64 -26.75
C VAL A 88 -61.21 30.63 -25.90
N GLY A 89 -62.46 30.89 -26.28
CA GLY A 89 -63.39 31.76 -25.56
C GLY A 89 -64.59 32.12 -26.41
N GLU A 90 -65.65 32.65 -25.78
CA GLU A 90 -66.85 33.07 -26.49
C GLU A 90 -66.61 34.39 -27.23
N THR A 91 -66.79 34.42 -28.56
CA THR A 91 -66.54 35.61 -29.38
C THR A 91 -67.68 36.65 -29.32
N LYS A 92 -68.37 36.73 -28.19
CA LYS A 92 -69.45 37.69 -27.92
C LYS A 92 -69.05 38.55 -26.73
N LEU A 93 -69.10 39.86 -26.88
CA LEU A 93 -68.76 40.80 -25.81
C LEU A 93 -69.94 41.73 -25.52
N SER A 94 -70.34 41.78 -24.25
CA SER A 94 -71.31 42.75 -23.74
C SER A 94 -70.61 44.03 -23.30
N VAL A 95 -71.24 45.19 -23.53
CA VAL A 95 -70.68 46.49 -23.13
C VAL A 95 -70.39 46.53 -21.63
N GLY A 96 -69.17 46.90 -21.28
CA GLY A 96 -68.73 47.07 -19.90
C GLY A 96 -68.48 45.78 -19.12
N ILE A 97 -68.69 44.60 -19.71
CA ILE A 97 -68.47 43.30 -19.05
C ILE A 97 -67.16 42.68 -19.59
N PRO A 98 -66.13 42.49 -18.74
CA PRO A 98 -64.89 41.84 -19.15
C PRO A 98 -65.12 40.36 -19.43
N HIS A 99 -64.54 39.85 -20.51
CA HIS A 99 -64.54 38.43 -20.87
C HIS A 99 -63.11 37.92 -21.00
N ASP A 100 -62.87 36.72 -20.45
CA ASP A 100 -61.56 36.08 -20.43
C ASP A 100 -61.44 35.06 -21.58
N PHE A 101 -60.30 35.12 -22.26
CA PHE A 101 -59.92 34.25 -23.37
C PHE A 101 -58.63 33.51 -23.00
N GLN A 102 -58.54 32.23 -23.37
CA GLN A 102 -57.34 31.44 -23.19
C GLN A 102 -56.58 31.35 -24.51
N LEU A 103 -55.37 31.90 -24.53
CA LEU A 103 -54.42 31.72 -25.62
C LEU A 103 -53.62 30.43 -25.37
N LYS A 104 -53.75 29.43 -26.23
CA LYS A 104 -53.03 28.16 -26.16
C LYS A 104 -52.02 28.05 -27.29
N VAL A 105 -50.77 27.81 -26.94
CA VAL A 105 -49.66 27.59 -27.87
C VAL A 105 -49.23 26.13 -27.77
N THR A 106 -49.32 25.39 -28.87
CA THR A 106 -49.14 23.93 -28.93
C THR A 106 -47.93 23.54 -29.77
N ASP A 107 -47.44 22.30 -29.61
CA ASP A 107 -46.31 21.73 -30.40
C ASP A 107 -45.05 22.63 -30.39
N VAL A 108 -44.73 23.20 -29.21
CA VAL A 108 -43.47 23.92 -29.01
C VAL A 108 -42.36 22.89 -28.80
N ARG A 109 -41.37 22.87 -29.71
CA ARG A 109 -40.34 21.83 -29.74
C ARG A 109 -39.02 22.26 -29.10
N LEU A 110 -38.62 23.51 -29.32
CA LEU A 110 -37.33 24.02 -28.86
C LEU A 110 -37.50 25.06 -27.74
N PRO A 111 -36.62 25.06 -26.72
CA PRO A 111 -36.63 26.09 -25.69
C PRO A 111 -36.21 27.44 -26.30
N GLY A 112 -36.75 28.53 -25.78
CA GLY A 112 -36.44 29.87 -26.25
C GLY A 112 -37.54 30.88 -25.98
N THR A 113 -37.26 32.14 -26.33
CA THR A 113 -38.25 33.21 -26.31
C THR A 113 -38.78 33.42 -27.73
N TYR A 114 -40.08 33.24 -27.91
CA TYR A 114 -40.80 33.43 -29.17
C TYR A 114 -41.65 34.68 -29.09
N GLU A 115 -41.60 35.51 -30.12
CA GLU A 115 -42.32 36.77 -30.20
C GLU A 115 -43.24 36.79 -31.41
N GLY A 116 -44.43 37.34 -31.23
CA GLY A 116 -45.41 37.52 -32.30
C GLY A 116 -46.52 38.46 -31.87
N THR A 117 -47.61 38.47 -32.64
CA THR A 117 -48.74 39.37 -32.41
C THR A 117 -50.06 38.64 -32.61
N LEU A 118 -51.03 38.97 -31.77
CA LEU A 118 -52.42 38.59 -31.90
C LEU A 118 -53.20 39.80 -32.37
N GLN A 119 -53.86 39.69 -33.53
CA GLN A 119 -54.71 40.74 -34.05
C GLN A 119 -56.17 40.43 -33.72
N VAL A 120 -56.89 41.42 -33.19
CA VAL A 120 -58.33 41.33 -32.95
C VAL A 120 -59.04 42.15 -34.02
N LEU A 121 -59.94 41.50 -34.77
CA LEU A 121 -60.59 42.08 -35.94
C LEU A 121 -62.12 42.05 -35.77
N LEU A 122 -62.74 43.22 -35.85
CA LEU A 122 -64.20 43.36 -35.87
C LEU A 122 -64.75 43.11 -37.29
N PRO A 123 -66.02 42.69 -37.46
CA PRO A 123 -66.59 42.25 -38.74
C PRO A 123 -66.52 43.28 -39.90
N ASN A 124 -66.35 44.56 -39.58
CA ASN A 124 -66.32 45.68 -40.55
C ASN A 124 -64.96 46.39 -40.62
N GLN A 125 -63.91 45.82 -40.01
CA GLN A 125 -62.57 46.39 -40.02
C GLN A 125 -61.67 45.65 -41.00
N THR A 126 -60.77 46.38 -41.65
CA THR A 126 -59.67 45.80 -42.43
C THR A 126 -58.42 45.59 -41.57
N GLN A 127 -57.52 44.66 -41.92
CA GLN A 127 -56.26 44.38 -41.19
C GLN A 127 -55.48 45.60 -40.64
N PRO A 128 -55.29 46.73 -41.38
CA PRO A 128 -54.57 47.89 -40.84
C PRO A 128 -55.29 48.61 -39.68
N GLN A 129 -56.57 48.31 -39.44
CA GLN A 129 -57.37 48.84 -38.33
C GLN A 129 -57.51 47.84 -37.18
N ALA A 130 -56.87 46.67 -37.28
CA ALA A 130 -56.93 45.64 -36.26
C ALA A 130 -56.16 46.07 -35.00
N GLN A 131 -56.67 45.65 -33.84
CA GLN A 131 -55.98 45.86 -32.58
C GLN A 131 -54.89 44.80 -32.42
N ASN A 132 -53.62 45.24 -32.36
CA ASN A 132 -52.47 44.36 -32.22
C ASN A 132 -52.10 44.18 -30.73
N ILE A 133 -52.00 42.94 -30.29
CA ILE A 133 -51.57 42.56 -28.95
C ILE A 133 -50.28 41.75 -29.08
N PRO A 134 -49.13 42.24 -28.59
CA PRO A 134 -47.89 41.47 -28.61
C PRO A 134 -48.00 40.21 -27.74
N ILE A 135 -47.47 39.10 -28.27
CA ILE A 135 -47.35 37.82 -27.57
C ILE A 135 -45.86 37.53 -27.38
N GLN A 136 -45.48 37.17 -26.15
CA GLN A 136 -44.18 36.64 -25.82
C GLN A 136 -44.32 35.28 -25.12
N VAL A 137 -43.79 34.23 -25.73
CA VAL A 137 -43.79 32.86 -25.18
C VAL A 137 -42.37 32.48 -24.80
N ILE A 138 -42.14 32.20 -23.52
CA ILE A 138 -40.88 31.73 -22.96
C ILE A 138 -41.02 30.23 -22.69
N ALA A 139 -40.54 29.43 -23.63
CA ALA A 139 -40.48 27.98 -23.49
C ALA A 139 -39.18 27.59 -22.79
N LYS A 140 -39.28 27.05 -21.57
CA LYS A 140 -38.13 26.57 -20.79
C LYS A 140 -38.00 25.05 -20.95
N ALA A 141 -36.77 24.55 -20.95
CA ALA A 141 -36.48 23.12 -20.83
C ALA A 141 -35.79 22.85 -19.50
N ARG A 142 -36.13 21.75 -18.83
CA ARG A 142 -35.40 21.31 -17.63
C ARG A 142 -33.98 20.91 -18.06
N PRO A 143 -32.92 21.42 -17.42
CA PRO A 143 -31.58 20.95 -17.72
C PRO A 143 -31.44 19.49 -17.28
N THR A 144 -30.83 18.67 -18.13
CA THR A 144 -30.49 17.27 -17.82
C THR A 144 -29.05 17.02 -18.22
N LEU A 145 -28.25 16.51 -17.27
CA LEU A 145 -26.89 16.02 -17.54
C LEU A 145 -26.87 14.52 -17.30
N ILE A 146 -26.40 13.78 -18.30
CA ILE A 146 -26.26 12.33 -18.23
C ILE A 146 -24.76 12.04 -18.11
N PRO A 147 -24.29 11.40 -17.03
CA PRO A 147 -22.89 10.98 -16.94
C PRO A 147 -22.59 9.92 -18.00
N LEU A 148 -21.44 10.05 -18.68
CA LEU A 148 -20.98 9.08 -19.66
C LEU A 148 -20.18 7.94 -19.01
N GLY A 149 -19.87 6.91 -19.80
CA GLY A 149 -19.06 5.77 -19.37
C GLY A 149 -17.75 6.21 -18.69
N GLY A 150 -17.50 5.70 -17.48
CA GLY A 150 -16.38 6.12 -16.62
C GLY A 150 -16.68 7.27 -15.66
N THR A 151 -17.83 7.93 -15.80
CA THR A 151 -18.34 8.99 -14.89
C THR A 151 -19.58 8.54 -14.12
N GLU A 152 -20.29 7.49 -14.57
CA GLU A 152 -21.43 6.91 -13.84
C GLU A 152 -21.05 6.36 -12.47
N GLN A 153 -19.88 5.71 -12.38
CA GLN A 153 -19.29 5.26 -11.13
C GLN A 153 -17.78 5.42 -11.22
N ILE A 154 -17.21 6.16 -10.28
CA ILE A 154 -15.78 6.45 -10.27
C ILE A 154 -15.09 5.42 -9.37
N GLN A 155 -14.14 4.67 -9.94
CA GLN A 155 -13.28 3.74 -9.21
C GLN A 155 -11.83 4.14 -9.39
N LEU A 156 -11.18 4.55 -8.31
CA LEU A 156 -9.81 5.05 -8.32
C LEU A 156 -8.96 4.24 -7.36
N HIS A 157 -7.86 3.69 -7.84
CA HIS A 157 -6.86 3.01 -7.01
C HIS A 157 -5.58 3.83 -7.04
N LEU A 158 -5.32 4.59 -5.98
CA LEU A 158 -4.23 5.56 -5.92
C LEU A 158 -3.18 5.17 -4.88
N VAL A 159 -1.97 5.72 -5.03
CA VAL A 159 -0.89 5.63 -4.06
C VAL A 159 -0.49 7.01 -3.56
N ASN A 160 -0.32 7.12 -2.24
CA ASN A 160 0.28 8.26 -1.58
C ASN A 160 1.78 7.99 -1.36
N CYS A 161 2.63 8.77 -2.03
CA CYS A 161 4.09 8.72 -1.89
C CYS A 161 4.64 9.78 -0.91
N ASP A 162 3.79 10.44 -0.14
CA ASP A 162 4.22 11.51 0.76
C ASP A 162 4.77 10.90 2.06
N GLY A 163 6.05 11.15 2.33
CA GLY A 163 6.76 10.51 3.44
C GLY A 163 8.24 10.87 3.51
N VAL A 164 8.92 10.39 4.55
CA VAL A 164 10.34 10.68 4.85
C VAL A 164 11.26 10.30 3.69
N LEU A 165 10.89 9.29 2.92
CA LEU A 165 11.66 8.75 1.78
C LEU A 165 10.90 8.92 0.45
N SER A 166 10.14 10.00 0.29
CA SER A 166 9.21 10.22 -0.84
C SER A 166 9.79 9.96 -2.23
N PHE A 167 11.06 10.32 -2.47
CA PHE A 167 11.75 10.06 -3.74
C PHE A 167 11.83 8.56 -4.06
N PHE A 168 12.34 7.75 -3.13
CA PHE A 168 12.47 6.30 -3.30
C PHE A 168 11.11 5.62 -3.31
N ASP A 169 10.18 6.13 -2.49
CA ASP A 169 8.84 5.59 -2.37
C ASP A 169 8.09 5.68 -3.70
N CYS A 170 8.11 6.85 -4.32
CA CYS A 170 7.43 7.05 -5.61
C CYS A 170 8.16 6.41 -6.78
N LEU A 171 9.49 6.29 -6.74
CA LEU A 171 10.26 5.57 -7.76
C LEU A 171 9.95 4.06 -7.73
N LEU A 172 9.95 3.47 -6.53
CA LEU A 172 9.59 2.07 -6.35
C LEU A 172 8.12 1.80 -6.66
N ALA A 173 7.22 2.71 -6.26
CA ALA A 173 5.80 2.62 -6.60
C ALA A 173 5.59 2.60 -8.12
N LYS A 174 6.29 3.46 -8.88
CA LYS A 174 6.19 3.48 -10.35
C LYS A 174 6.67 2.19 -11.02
N ALA A 175 7.58 1.46 -10.38
CA ALA A 175 8.03 0.16 -10.87
C ALA A 175 7.04 -0.97 -10.56
N LEU A 176 6.29 -0.87 -9.45
CA LEU A 176 5.39 -1.92 -8.97
C LEU A 176 3.93 -1.73 -9.39
N LEU A 177 3.48 -0.49 -9.58
CA LEU A 177 2.07 -0.13 -9.78
C LEU A 177 1.82 0.45 -11.18
N PRO A 178 0.61 0.28 -11.73
CA PRO A 178 0.24 0.85 -13.03
C PRO A 178 0.18 2.39 -12.97
N ALA A 179 0.30 3.03 -14.14
CA ALA A 179 0.26 4.49 -14.28
C ALA A 179 -1.04 5.12 -13.72
N SER A 180 -2.16 4.38 -13.71
CA SER A 180 -3.43 4.81 -13.13
C SER A 180 -3.36 5.10 -11.63
N ALA A 181 -2.39 4.53 -10.91
CA ALA A 181 -2.18 4.81 -9.48
C ALA A 181 -1.62 6.20 -9.19
N PHE A 182 -1.14 6.90 -10.22
CA PHE A 182 -0.47 8.19 -10.12
C PHE A 182 -1.30 9.37 -10.65
N LEU A 183 -2.59 9.15 -10.93
CA LEU A 183 -3.47 10.19 -11.44
C LEU A 183 -3.67 11.30 -10.40
N ASN A 184 -3.36 12.54 -10.80
CA ASN A 184 -3.64 13.75 -10.03
C ASN A 184 -4.91 14.47 -10.52
N GLN A 185 -5.50 13.99 -11.61
CA GLN A 185 -6.67 14.58 -12.23
C GLN A 185 -7.50 13.47 -12.88
N TRP A 186 -8.81 13.55 -12.71
CA TRP A 186 -9.79 12.70 -13.39
C TRP A 186 -10.74 13.57 -14.20
N GLN A 187 -11.11 13.16 -15.39
CA GLN A 187 -12.01 13.91 -16.26
C GLN A 187 -13.42 13.32 -16.16
N LEU A 188 -14.35 14.10 -15.62
CA LEU A 188 -15.77 13.76 -15.59
C LEU A 188 -16.40 14.18 -16.90
N GLN A 189 -17.07 13.26 -17.57
CA GLN A 189 -17.67 13.48 -18.88
C GLN A 189 -19.20 13.36 -18.79
N PHE A 190 -19.89 14.34 -19.34
CA PHE A 190 -21.35 14.44 -19.32
C PHE A 190 -21.89 14.69 -20.72
N ASP A 191 -23.04 14.12 -21.04
CA ASP A 191 -23.81 14.48 -22.22
C ASP A 191 -24.98 15.38 -21.80
N ASN A 192 -25.19 16.46 -22.57
CA ASN A 192 -26.36 17.31 -22.45
C ASN A 192 -27.30 17.01 -23.63
N PRO A 193 -28.29 16.11 -23.46
CA PRO A 193 -29.25 15.79 -24.52
C PRO A 193 -30.18 16.97 -24.84
N ASN A 194 -30.28 17.97 -23.95
CA ASN A 194 -31.20 19.08 -24.12
C ASN A 194 -30.55 20.27 -24.84
N GLN A 195 -31.32 20.94 -25.68
CA GLN A 195 -30.85 22.10 -26.44
C GLN A 195 -30.74 23.39 -25.61
N ALA A 196 -31.05 23.32 -24.31
CA ALA A 196 -30.91 24.43 -23.37
C ALA A 196 -29.55 24.39 -22.67
N TYR A 197 -29.06 25.57 -22.29
CA TYR A 197 -27.85 25.69 -21.49
C TYR A 197 -28.05 25.04 -20.12
N VAL A 198 -27.06 24.27 -19.65
CA VAL A 198 -27.05 23.74 -18.28
C VAL A 198 -26.09 24.55 -17.42
N THR A 199 -26.57 25.02 -16.28
CA THR A 199 -25.75 25.76 -15.32
C THR A 199 -25.58 24.95 -14.05
N ILE A 200 -24.33 24.63 -13.69
CA ILE A 200 -23.98 24.00 -12.41
C ILE A 200 -23.82 25.11 -11.37
N ILE A 201 -24.65 25.11 -10.33
CA ILE A 201 -24.64 26.10 -9.24
C ILE A 201 -23.60 25.73 -8.18
N ASP A 202 -23.58 24.46 -7.80
CA ASP A 202 -22.76 23.96 -6.70
C ASP A 202 -22.30 22.54 -7.02
N ALA A 203 -21.07 22.22 -6.64
CA ALA A 203 -20.45 20.92 -6.81
C ALA A 203 -19.75 20.54 -5.50
N LYS A 204 -20.26 19.52 -4.82
CA LYS A 204 -19.75 19.09 -3.52
C LYS A 204 -19.30 17.65 -3.56
N VAL A 205 -18.10 17.40 -3.04
CA VAL A 205 -17.53 16.07 -2.90
C VAL A 205 -17.63 15.65 -1.44
N ILE A 206 -18.32 14.55 -1.16
CA ILE A 206 -18.44 14.02 0.20
C ILE A 206 -17.98 12.56 0.18
N LEU A 207 -16.79 12.31 0.73
CA LEU A 207 -16.17 10.99 0.81
C LEU A 207 -15.72 10.70 2.24
N ARG A 208 -15.98 9.48 2.71
CA ARG A 208 -15.62 9.03 4.06
C ARG A 208 -14.84 7.72 4.02
N GLY A 209 -13.76 7.67 4.78
CA GLY A 209 -12.94 6.47 4.97
C GLY A 209 -13.72 5.39 5.71
N GLU A 210 -13.74 4.19 5.17
CA GLU A 210 -14.47 3.04 5.71
C GLU A 210 -13.86 2.58 7.04
N GLN A 211 -12.54 2.64 7.17
CA GLN A 211 -11.83 2.12 8.35
C GLN A 211 -11.51 3.21 9.37
N THR A 212 -11.03 4.36 8.92
CA THR A 212 -10.62 5.47 9.79
C THR A 212 -11.77 6.42 10.12
N GLY A 213 -12.85 6.40 9.32
CA GLY A 213 -13.93 7.37 9.40
C GLY A 213 -13.56 8.77 8.92
N TYR A 214 -12.33 8.98 8.42
CA TYR A 214 -11.81 10.27 7.98
C TYR A 214 -12.61 10.82 6.80
N GLN A 215 -13.01 12.09 6.87
CA GLN A 215 -13.72 12.76 5.78
C GLN A 215 -12.74 13.57 4.93
N LEU A 216 -12.78 13.37 3.62
CA LEU A 216 -11.91 14.12 2.72
C LEU A 216 -12.36 15.58 2.62
N THR A 217 -11.40 16.49 2.71
CA THR A 217 -11.62 17.94 2.60
C THR A 217 -11.57 18.41 1.15
N GLU A 218 -12.13 19.60 0.88
CA GLU A 218 -12.10 20.23 -0.47
C GLU A 218 -10.68 20.50 -0.99
N THR A 219 -9.67 20.51 -0.10
CA THR A 219 -8.27 20.62 -0.48
C THR A 219 -7.72 19.33 -1.10
N ALA A 220 -8.27 18.17 -0.71
CA ALA A 220 -7.86 16.84 -1.15
C ALA A 220 -8.49 16.46 -2.49
N LEU A 221 -9.78 16.74 -2.64
CA LEU A 221 -10.50 16.64 -3.90
C LEU A 221 -11.19 17.97 -4.19
N ASN A 222 -10.81 18.59 -5.31
CA ASN A 222 -11.39 19.84 -5.74
C ASN A 222 -11.98 19.72 -7.14
N LEU A 223 -13.18 20.27 -7.33
CA LEU A 223 -13.81 20.48 -8.63
C LEU A 223 -13.65 21.96 -8.99
N SER A 224 -13.48 22.29 -10.27
CA SER A 224 -13.44 23.68 -10.71
C SER A 224 -14.67 24.44 -10.20
N GLN A 225 -14.45 25.34 -9.23
CA GLN A 225 -15.51 26.13 -8.62
C GLN A 225 -15.96 27.21 -9.58
N GLY A 226 -17.27 27.29 -9.83
CA GLY A 226 -17.88 28.36 -10.61
C GLY A 226 -19.11 27.92 -11.37
N THR A 227 -19.92 28.91 -11.75
CA THR A 227 -21.06 28.75 -12.65
C THR A 227 -20.55 28.32 -14.02
N VAL A 228 -20.56 27.01 -14.29
CA VAL A 228 -20.23 26.51 -15.63
C VAL A 228 -21.51 26.55 -16.46
N ASN A 229 -21.56 27.49 -17.41
CA ASN A 229 -22.61 27.54 -18.42
C ASN A 229 -22.24 26.59 -19.55
N LEU A 230 -22.99 25.50 -19.63
CA LEU A 230 -22.77 24.43 -20.59
C LEU A 230 -23.63 24.72 -21.81
N PRO A 231 -23.05 24.79 -23.02
CA PRO A 231 -23.81 25.15 -24.22
C PRO A 231 -24.97 24.18 -24.46
N GLY A 232 -26.14 24.75 -24.75
CA GLY A 232 -27.24 24.04 -25.39
C GLY A 232 -27.10 24.09 -26.91
N ASP A 233 -27.65 23.10 -27.63
CA ASP A 233 -27.61 22.91 -29.10
C ASP A 233 -28.25 24.08 -29.92
N GLY A 234 -28.67 25.19 -29.31
CA GLY A 234 -29.36 26.30 -29.96
C GLY A 234 -28.50 27.15 -30.90
N LEU A 235 -27.17 27.07 -30.79
CA LEU A 235 -26.21 27.66 -31.73
C LEU A 235 -25.31 26.53 -32.20
N ARG A 236 -25.47 26.08 -33.47
CA ARG A 236 -24.64 25.04 -34.11
C ARG A 236 -23.21 25.05 -33.53
N PRO A 237 -22.82 24.09 -32.68
CA PRO A 237 -21.42 23.85 -32.49
C PRO A 237 -20.92 23.37 -33.85
N ALA A 238 -19.89 24.01 -34.37
CA ALA A 238 -19.10 23.40 -35.41
C ALA A 238 -18.69 22.01 -34.91
N VAL A 239 -19.30 20.97 -35.46
CA VAL A 239 -18.83 19.57 -35.39
C VAL A 239 -18.50 19.06 -33.97
N GLY A 240 -19.43 18.33 -33.35
CA GLY A 240 -19.07 17.12 -32.62
C GLY A 240 -19.16 17.09 -31.08
N ASP A 241 -18.95 18.18 -30.35
CA ASP A 241 -18.78 18.06 -28.89
C ASP A 241 -20.05 18.39 -28.08
N ARG A 242 -20.97 17.43 -28.02
CA ARG A 242 -22.05 17.37 -27.01
C ARG A 242 -21.53 16.94 -25.62
N ILE A 243 -20.28 16.50 -25.58
CA ILE A 243 -19.63 15.97 -24.40
C ILE A 243 -18.94 17.09 -23.63
N ILE A 244 -19.37 17.27 -22.39
CA ILE A 244 -18.86 18.25 -21.46
C ILE A 244 -17.84 17.56 -20.55
N THR A 245 -16.66 18.15 -20.41
CA THR A 245 -15.61 17.62 -19.54
C THR A 245 -15.36 18.55 -18.35
N LEU A 246 -15.47 18.02 -17.12
CA LEU A 246 -15.14 18.70 -15.87
C LEU A 246 -13.95 18.03 -15.19
N PRO A 247 -12.87 18.77 -14.89
CA PRO A 247 -11.71 18.18 -14.22
C PRO A 247 -11.95 18.06 -12.71
N LEU A 248 -11.74 16.87 -12.18
CA LEU A 248 -11.63 16.56 -10.76
C LEU A 248 -10.15 16.50 -10.38
N ASN A 249 -9.68 17.48 -9.63
CA ASN A 249 -8.30 17.55 -9.17
C ASN A 249 -8.13 16.76 -7.87
N LEU A 250 -7.10 15.92 -7.84
CA LEU A 250 -6.79 14.99 -6.76
C LEU A 250 -5.42 15.35 -6.18
N ASN A 251 -5.38 15.82 -4.94
CA ASN A 251 -4.14 16.02 -4.21
C ASN A 251 -3.82 14.77 -3.37
N ARG A 252 -3.10 13.82 -3.98
CA ARG A 252 -2.81 12.51 -3.37
C ARG A 252 -1.97 12.60 -2.10
N SER A 253 -1.10 13.59 -1.97
CA SER A 253 -0.16 13.70 -0.83
C SER A 253 -0.88 13.88 0.51
N ILE A 254 -2.02 14.56 0.51
CA ILE A 254 -2.77 14.86 1.73
C ILE A 254 -3.89 13.84 2.03
N ILE A 255 -4.09 12.86 1.15
CA ILE A 255 -5.11 11.82 1.34
C ILE A 255 -4.46 10.66 2.12
N PRO A 256 -4.91 10.35 3.34
CA PRO A 256 -4.39 9.21 4.09
C PRO A 256 -4.75 7.87 3.42
N PRO A 257 -4.06 6.77 3.74
CA PRO A 257 -4.44 5.44 3.28
C PRO A 257 -5.78 4.99 3.91
N ASP A 258 -6.78 4.71 3.07
CA ASP A 258 -8.07 4.12 3.43
C ASP A 258 -8.85 3.75 2.15
N ARG A 259 -10.02 3.11 2.30
CA ARG A 259 -11.06 3.07 1.28
C ARG A 259 -12.08 4.16 1.56
N TYR A 260 -12.11 5.16 0.70
CA TYR A 260 -13.06 6.25 0.76
C TYR A 260 -14.26 5.96 -0.14
N THR A 261 -15.44 5.91 0.45
CA THR A 261 -16.70 5.75 -0.28
C THR A 261 -17.59 6.97 -0.07
N GLY A 262 -18.33 7.34 -1.11
CA GLY A 262 -19.27 8.43 -1.04
C GLY A 262 -19.69 8.90 -2.42
N THR A 263 -20.04 10.18 -2.52
CA THR A 263 -20.76 10.70 -3.69
C THR A 263 -20.33 12.13 -3.99
N ILE A 264 -20.20 12.43 -5.29
CA ILE A 264 -20.12 13.80 -5.81
C ILE A 264 -21.53 14.27 -6.13
N TYR A 265 -21.93 15.39 -5.54
CA TYR A 265 -23.22 16.01 -5.76
C TYR A 265 -23.08 17.24 -6.64
N PHE A 266 -23.82 17.28 -7.75
CA PHE A 266 -23.99 18.47 -8.57
C PHE A 266 -25.40 19.04 -8.38
N THR A 267 -25.48 20.33 -8.13
CA THR A 267 -26.73 21.08 -8.07
C THR A 267 -26.88 21.86 -9.36
N LEU A 268 -27.88 21.51 -10.17
CA LEU A 268 -28.17 22.17 -11.44
C LEU A 268 -29.20 23.29 -11.24
N SER A 269 -29.07 24.37 -11.99
CA SER A 269 -30.06 25.45 -12.00
C SER A 269 -31.41 24.94 -12.45
N GLU A 270 -32.51 25.45 -11.88
CA GLU A 270 -33.87 25.10 -12.27
C GLU A 270 -34.25 23.60 -12.11
N GLN A 271 -33.44 22.82 -11.38
CA GLN A 271 -33.72 21.43 -11.03
C GLN A 271 -33.82 21.24 -9.51
N THR A 272 -34.77 20.44 -9.06
CA THR A 272 -34.98 20.16 -7.63
C THR A 272 -34.14 18.99 -7.12
N GLN A 273 -33.80 18.05 -8.00
CA GLN A 273 -32.97 16.89 -7.67
C GLN A 273 -31.49 17.15 -8.01
N ARG A 274 -30.60 16.71 -7.13
CA ARG A 274 -29.16 16.77 -7.35
C ARG A 274 -28.70 15.57 -8.16
N LEU A 275 -27.79 15.78 -9.10
CA LEU A 275 -27.08 14.69 -9.76
C LEU A 275 -26.04 14.12 -8.79
N ALA A 276 -26.10 12.81 -8.56
CA ALA A 276 -25.28 12.09 -7.60
C ALA A 276 -24.40 11.07 -8.31
N ILE A 277 -23.09 11.19 -8.17
CA ILE A 277 -22.11 10.28 -8.77
C ILE A 277 -21.37 9.50 -7.68
N PRO A 278 -21.57 8.18 -7.55
CA PRO A 278 -20.87 7.37 -6.57
C PRO A 278 -19.36 7.27 -6.87
N VAL A 279 -18.56 7.30 -5.81
CA VAL A 279 -17.09 7.22 -5.87
C VAL A 279 -16.59 6.18 -4.88
N ASP A 280 -15.73 5.27 -5.35
CA ASP A 280 -14.91 4.34 -4.56
C ASP A 280 -13.44 4.67 -4.82
N LEU A 281 -12.81 5.36 -3.87
CA LEU A 281 -11.41 5.79 -3.92
C LEU A 281 -10.60 4.94 -2.92
N ARG A 282 -9.70 4.11 -3.41
CA ARG A 282 -8.79 3.31 -2.58
C ARG A 282 -7.43 3.97 -2.59
N MET A 283 -6.99 4.41 -1.42
CA MET A 283 -5.67 4.99 -1.22
C MET A 283 -4.79 4.04 -0.41
N ARG A 284 -3.58 3.79 -0.91
CA ARG A 284 -2.54 3.03 -0.18
C ARG A 284 -1.32 3.90 0.13
N SER A 285 -0.59 3.56 1.18
CA SER A 285 0.73 4.14 1.45
C SER A 285 1.75 3.67 0.41
N GLY A 286 2.86 4.38 0.24
CA GLY A 286 3.92 3.94 -0.66
C GLY A 286 4.68 2.67 -0.18
N PRO A 287 5.39 2.00 -1.10
CA PRO A 287 5.99 0.67 -0.87
C PRO A 287 7.29 0.64 -0.05
N ILE A 288 7.98 1.76 0.21
CA ILE A 288 9.33 1.72 0.81
C ILE A 288 9.32 1.21 2.26
N ILE A 289 8.37 1.67 3.08
CA ILE A 289 8.23 1.21 4.46
C ILE A 289 7.78 -0.26 4.51
N PRO A 290 6.75 -0.69 3.73
CA PRO A 290 6.42 -2.11 3.57
C PRO A 290 7.64 -2.97 3.21
N LEU A 291 8.46 -2.54 2.25
CA LEU A 291 9.66 -3.27 1.85
C LEU A 291 10.67 -3.40 2.99
N MET A 292 10.94 -2.32 3.72
CA MET A 292 11.86 -2.32 4.86
C MET A 292 11.38 -3.25 5.98
N VAL A 293 10.08 -3.24 6.29
CA VAL A 293 9.47 -4.11 7.31
C VAL A 293 9.53 -5.57 6.89
N LEU A 294 9.33 -5.86 5.61
CA LEU A 294 9.45 -7.21 5.07
C LEU A 294 10.90 -7.71 5.18
N ILE A 295 11.87 -6.91 4.73
CA ILE A 295 13.31 -7.23 4.85
C ILE A 295 13.67 -7.48 6.32
N PHE A 296 13.18 -6.64 7.23
CA PHE A 296 13.36 -6.82 8.67
C PHE A 296 12.80 -8.16 9.16
N GLY A 297 11.60 -8.56 8.73
CA GLY A 297 11.01 -9.85 9.07
C GLY A 297 11.87 -11.04 8.61
N VAL A 298 12.44 -10.97 7.40
CA VAL A 298 13.36 -11.99 6.87
C VAL A 298 14.65 -12.05 7.71
N ILE A 299 15.25 -10.88 8.02
CA ILE A 299 16.45 -10.80 8.87
C ILE A 299 16.18 -11.37 10.26
N LEU A 300 15.02 -11.06 10.85
CA LEU A 300 14.63 -11.58 12.16
C LEU A 300 14.48 -13.11 12.14
N GLY A 301 13.87 -13.67 11.08
CA GLY A 301 13.80 -15.11 10.86
C GLY A 301 15.19 -15.76 10.85
N ARG A 302 16.17 -15.14 10.19
CA ARG A 302 17.57 -15.59 10.16
C ARG A 302 18.27 -15.47 11.52
N LEU A 303 18.08 -14.36 12.24
CA LEU A 303 18.71 -14.15 13.55
C LEU A 303 18.21 -15.17 14.59
N LEU A 304 16.92 -15.52 14.55
CA LEU A 304 16.35 -16.58 15.39
C LEU A 304 17.01 -17.94 15.12
N LYS A 305 17.38 -18.22 13.87
CA LYS A 305 18.12 -19.44 13.51
C LYS A 305 19.52 -19.44 14.09
N TYR A 306 20.24 -18.34 13.91
CA TYR A 306 21.60 -18.20 14.45
C TYR A 306 21.59 -18.45 15.97
N MET A 307 20.63 -17.87 16.69
CA MET A 307 20.48 -18.12 18.13
C MET A 307 20.19 -19.59 18.46
N GLN A 308 19.40 -20.29 17.64
CA GLN A 308 19.08 -21.71 17.84
C GLN A 308 20.28 -22.63 17.56
N GLU A 309 21.04 -22.37 16.49
CA GLU A 309 22.20 -23.17 16.09
C GLU A 309 23.38 -22.95 17.04
N SER A 310 23.83 -21.70 17.24
CA SER A 310 24.92 -21.37 18.18
C SER A 310 24.59 -21.78 19.62
N GLY A 311 23.32 -21.68 20.02
CA GLY A 311 22.88 -22.11 21.35
C GLY A 311 23.10 -23.61 21.60
N SER A 312 23.00 -24.44 20.55
CA SER A 312 23.15 -25.89 20.68
C SER A 312 24.62 -26.32 20.88
N ASP A 313 25.56 -25.70 20.17
CA ASP A 313 26.98 -26.03 20.24
C ASP A 313 27.64 -25.48 21.52
N ILE A 314 27.25 -24.27 21.95
CA ILE A 314 27.64 -23.71 23.25
C ILE A 314 27.17 -24.62 24.39
N THR A 315 25.92 -25.11 24.32
CA THR A 315 25.37 -26.03 25.33
C THR A 315 26.13 -27.36 25.36
N ARG A 316 26.53 -27.88 24.19
CA ARG A 316 27.36 -29.10 24.10
C ARG A 316 28.72 -28.90 24.79
N ALA A 317 29.41 -27.81 24.51
CA ALA A 317 30.71 -27.50 25.09
C ALA A 317 30.64 -27.28 26.61
N ILE A 318 29.65 -26.52 27.09
CA ILE A 318 29.43 -26.30 28.53
C ILE A 318 29.18 -27.63 29.25
N LYS A 319 28.34 -28.51 28.68
CA LYS A 319 28.07 -29.83 29.25
C LYS A 319 29.33 -30.70 29.32
N ALA A 320 30.19 -30.64 28.30
CA ALA A 320 31.47 -31.33 28.28
C ALA A 320 32.41 -30.81 29.39
N VAL A 321 32.50 -29.50 29.59
CA VAL A 321 33.29 -28.89 30.69
C VAL A 321 32.80 -29.35 32.06
N TYR A 322 31.49 -29.37 32.30
CA TYR A 322 30.96 -29.83 33.58
C TYR A 322 31.26 -31.31 33.84
N ARG A 323 31.19 -32.16 32.81
CA ARG A 323 31.57 -33.59 32.91
C ARG A 323 33.05 -33.74 33.23
N LEU A 324 33.91 -32.98 32.57
CA LEU A 324 35.35 -32.99 32.81
C LEU A 324 35.69 -32.55 34.25
N LYS A 325 35.08 -31.46 34.73
CA LYS A 325 35.24 -31.01 36.14
C LYS A 325 34.79 -32.06 37.14
N ALA A 326 33.69 -32.76 36.87
CA ALA A 326 33.22 -33.83 37.73
C ALA A 326 34.22 -35.00 37.77
N ARG A 327 34.77 -35.38 36.61
CA ARG A 327 35.77 -36.45 36.52
C ARG A 327 37.08 -36.09 37.23
N ILE A 328 37.60 -34.88 37.04
CA ILE A 328 38.81 -34.39 37.74
C ILE A 328 38.63 -34.49 39.26
N ARG A 329 37.46 -34.10 39.79
CA ARG A 329 37.18 -34.21 41.24
C ARG A 329 37.11 -35.64 41.76
N GLN A 330 36.67 -36.57 40.92
CA GLN A 330 36.48 -37.97 41.31
C GLN A 330 37.77 -38.81 41.16
N GLU A 331 38.54 -38.56 40.11
CA GLU A 331 39.66 -39.43 39.71
C GLU A 331 41.04 -38.88 40.12
N ALA A 332 41.24 -37.56 40.17
CA ALA A 332 42.52 -37.00 40.59
C ALA A 332 42.64 -37.11 42.12
N GLY A 333 43.31 -38.15 42.59
CA GLY A 333 43.44 -38.47 44.02
C GLY A 333 44.31 -37.50 44.84
N HIS A 334 44.95 -36.50 44.22
CA HIS A 334 45.85 -35.54 44.88
C HIS A 334 45.54 -34.10 44.45
N SER A 335 45.65 -33.14 45.39
CA SER A 335 45.31 -31.73 45.19
C SER A 335 46.18 -31.03 44.13
N GLU A 336 47.47 -31.40 44.03
CA GLU A 336 48.39 -30.79 43.05
C GLU A 336 47.98 -31.07 41.60
N ASP A 337 47.56 -32.30 41.30
CA ASP A 337 47.14 -32.68 39.94
C ASP A 337 45.77 -32.07 39.60
N GLN A 338 44.90 -31.88 40.61
CA GLN A 338 43.65 -31.14 40.45
C GLN A 338 43.89 -29.67 40.08
N ASP A 339 44.83 -29.00 40.75
CA ASP A 339 45.15 -27.59 40.48
C ASP A 339 45.72 -27.38 39.08
N ILE A 340 46.58 -28.31 38.62
CA ILE A 340 47.11 -28.32 37.25
C ILE A 340 45.97 -28.36 36.22
N LEU A 341 45.04 -29.30 36.37
CA LEU A 341 43.96 -29.51 35.40
C LEU A 341 42.88 -28.41 35.50
N ASN A 342 42.59 -27.90 36.70
CA ASN A 342 41.62 -26.82 36.90
C ASN A 342 42.04 -25.54 36.17
N ASN A 343 43.32 -25.17 36.21
CA ASN A 343 43.86 -24.04 35.45
C ASN A 343 43.67 -24.22 33.93
N MET A 344 43.73 -25.45 33.42
CA MET A 344 43.46 -25.74 32.01
C MET A 344 41.98 -25.65 31.67
N VAL A 345 41.11 -26.10 32.57
CA VAL A 345 39.65 -26.00 32.40
C VAL A 345 39.19 -24.53 32.42
N GLU A 346 39.84 -23.66 33.19
CA GLU A 346 39.54 -22.21 33.16
C GLU A 346 39.81 -21.59 31.78
N TRP A 347 40.87 -22.04 31.11
CA TRP A 347 41.16 -21.63 29.73
C TRP A 347 40.11 -22.12 28.73
N VAL A 348 39.62 -23.36 28.87
CA VAL A 348 38.47 -23.84 28.08
C VAL A 348 37.25 -22.94 28.31
N GLY A 349 37.01 -22.51 29.55
CA GLY A 349 35.97 -21.54 29.88
C GLY A 349 36.14 -20.19 29.17
N GLN A 350 37.37 -19.73 28.96
CA GLN A 350 37.67 -18.53 28.15
C GLN A 350 37.38 -18.77 26.66
N LEU A 351 37.78 -19.93 26.12
CA LEU A 351 37.51 -20.28 24.71
C LEU A 351 36.01 -20.33 24.40
N ILE A 352 35.19 -20.88 25.31
CA ILE A 352 33.73 -20.90 25.18
C ILE A 352 33.16 -19.47 25.21
N ARG A 353 33.67 -18.58 26.09
CA ARG A 353 33.25 -17.17 26.12
C ARG A 353 33.60 -16.42 24.84
N TRP A 354 34.62 -16.86 24.12
CA TRP A 354 35.01 -16.31 22.82
C TRP A 354 34.37 -17.04 21.62
N GLU A 355 33.37 -17.90 21.85
CA GLU A 355 32.63 -18.65 20.82
C GLU A 355 33.52 -19.56 19.96
N LYS A 356 34.75 -19.89 20.43
CA LYS A 356 35.69 -20.79 19.75
C LYS A 356 35.43 -22.24 20.13
N ILE A 357 34.24 -22.76 19.78
CA ILE A 357 33.71 -24.02 20.29
C ILE A 357 34.56 -25.23 19.86
N ASP A 358 35.00 -25.30 18.61
CA ASP A 358 35.83 -26.43 18.13
C ASP A 358 37.17 -26.50 18.86
N LYS A 359 37.79 -25.34 19.13
CA LYS A 359 39.02 -25.26 19.92
C LYS A 359 38.80 -25.62 21.38
N ALA A 360 37.64 -25.25 21.93
CA ALA A 360 37.26 -25.62 23.29
C ALA A 360 37.06 -27.14 23.42
N LEU A 361 36.41 -27.78 22.44
CA LEU A 361 36.22 -29.24 22.42
C LEU A 361 37.55 -29.99 22.27
N ALA A 362 38.43 -29.54 21.37
CA ALA A 362 39.77 -30.10 21.25
C ALA A 362 40.56 -29.97 22.57
N GLU A 363 40.56 -28.79 23.20
CA GLU A 363 41.27 -28.62 24.47
C GLU A 363 40.67 -29.49 25.60
N ILE A 364 39.36 -29.75 25.60
CA ILE A 364 38.71 -30.69 26.54
C ILE A 364 39.28 -32.10 26.36
N ASP A 365 39.37 -32.60 25.12
CA ASP A 365 39.91 -33.93 24.83
C ASP A 365 41.39 -34.04 25.22
N ALA A 366 42.17 -32.97 25.01
CA ALA A 366 43.57 -32.91 25.45
C ALA A 366 43.70 -32.93 26.99
N ILE A 367 42.82 -32.24 27.73
CA ILE A 367 42.81 -32.28 29.20
C ILE A 367 42.40 -33.66 29.72
N GLU A 368 41.47 -34.35 29.06
CA GLU A 368 41.08 -35.72 29.40
C GLU A 368 42.27 -36.69 29.26
N ALA A 369 43.02 -36.59 28.16
CA ALA A 369 44.24 -37.38 27.97
C ALA A 369 45.32 -37.05 29.02
N ARG A 370 45.48 -35.77 29.40
CA ARG A 370 46.42 -35.36 30.48
C ARG A 370 46.01 -35.89 31.86
N LEU A 371 44.71 -35.92 32.17
CA LEU A 371 44.19 -36.52 33.42
C LEU A 371 44.56 -38.01 33.51
N GLU A 372 44.37 -38.76 32.43
CA GLU A 372 44.71 -40.19 32.40
C GLU A 372 46.22 -40.43 32.51
N ALA A 373 47.04 -39.58 31.87
CA ALA A 373 48.49 -39.60 31.99
C ALA A 373 48.96 -39.34 33.44
N LEU A 374 48.40 -38.33 34.11
CA LEU A 374 48.74 -38.00 35.50
C LEU A 374 48.37 -39.12 36.48
N ASN A 375 47.17 -39.70 36.34
CA ASN A 375 46.73 -40.81 37.19
C ASN A 375 47.68 -42.02 37.09
N LYS A 376 48.12 -42.36 35.87
CA LYS A 376 49.05 -43.47 35.66
C LYS A 376 50.48 -43.16 36.10
N LEU A 377 50.96 -41.93 35.91
CA LEU A 377 52.24 -41.48 36.47
C LEU A 377 52.26 -41.61 37.99
N ARG A 378 51.13 -41.31 38.65
CA ARG A 378 51.00 -41.45 40.11
C ARG A 378 51.02 -42.91 40.56
N GLN A 379 50.41 -43.82 39.79
CA GLN A 379 50.50 -45.26 40.06
C GLN A 379 51.95 -45.76 39.97
N ILE A 380 52.68 -45.33 38.94
CA ILE A 380 54.12 -45.62 38.77
C ILE A 380 54.92 -45.05 39.94
N GLU A 381 54.66 -43.80 40.34
CA GLU A 381 55.33 -43.13 41.45
C GLU A 381 55.14 -43.87 42.79
N ASN A 382 53.91 -44.27 43.11
CA ASN A 382 53.61 -45.01 44.33
C ASN A 382 54.33 -46.37 44.37
N GLN A 383 54.33 -47.11 43.26
CA GLN A 383 55.04 -48.39 43.16
C GLN A 383 56.56 -48.20 43.27
N ILE A 384 57.13 -47.11 42.75
CA ILE A 384 58.57 -46.80 42.93
C ILE A 384 58.91 -46.46 44.37
N LEU A 385 58.04 -45.70 45.07
CA LEU A 385 58.24 -45.33 46.47
C LEU A 385 58.23 -46.57 47.40
N GLU A 386 57.37 -47.55 47.11
CA GLU A 386 57.38 -48.85 47.80
C GLU A 386 58.71 -49.61 47.57
N MET A 387 59.27 -49.53 46.36
CA MET A 387 60.55 -50.17 46.01
C MET A 387 61.79 -49.47 46.58
N GLN A 388 61.70 -48.17 46.90
CA GLN A 388 62.83 -47.37 47.36
C GLN A 388 63.29 -47.73 48.79
N GLN A 389 62.54 -48.59 49.49
CA GLN A 389 62.92 -49.13 50.79
C GLN A 389 64.03 -50.20 50.71
N GLU A 390 64.38 -50.72 49.52
CA GLU A 390 65.53 -51.63 49.30
C GLU A 390 66.82 -50.84 48.91
N ASP A 391 67.85 -50.88 49.76
CA ASP A 391 69.07 -50.05 49.70
C ASP A 391 69.88 -50.14 48.37
N SER A 392 69.80 -51.26 47.63
CA SER A 392 70.62 -51.50 46.42
C SER A 392 70.13 -50.80 45.14
N LEU A 393 68.87 -50.33 45.14
CA LEU A 393 68.19 -49.77 43.95
C LEU A 393 67.91 -48.26 44.06
N ASN A 394 68.24 -47.65 45.19
CA ASN A 394 67.84 -46.29 45.56
C ASN A 394 68.27 -45.20 44.55
N LYS A 395 69.49 -45.29 43.97
CA LYS A 395 69.99 -44.29 42.99
C LYS A 395 69.17 -44.24 41.70
N ILE A 396 68.82 -45.39 41.12
CA ILE A 396 68.08 -45.45 39.86
C ILE A 396 66.61 -45.11 40.12
N ALA A 397 66.04 -45.57 41.25
CA ALA A 397 64.68 -45.22 41.67
C ALA A 397 64.52 -43.71 41.85
N HIS A 398 65.51 -43.05 42.46
CA HIS A 398 65.53 -41.59 42.63
C HIS A 398 65.60 -40.83 41.29
N GLU A 399 66.37 -41.35 40.32
CA GLU A 399 66.47 -40.75 38.98
C GLU A 399 65.15 -40.88 38.20
N VAL A 400 64.48 -42.03 38.26
CA VAL A 400 63.15 -42.22 37.66
C VAL A 400 62.11 -41.32 38.32
N HIS A 401 62.10 -41.23 39.64
CA HIS A 401 61.20 -40.35 40.39
C HIS A 401 61.40 -38.87 40.01
N LYS A 402 62.65 -38.41 39.89
CA LYS A 402 62.98 -37.06 39.42
C LYS A 402 62.43 -36.79 38.02
N ASN A 403 62.52 -37.75 37.10
CA ASN A 403 61.99 -37.61 35.75
C ASN A 403 60.45 -37.67 35.71
N ILE A 404 59.80 -38.38 36.63
CA ILE A 404 58.32 -38.35 36.80
C ILE A 404 57.88 -36.95 37.25
N ILE A 405 58.54 -36.35 38.25
CA ILE A 405 58.23 -34.97 38.70
C ILE A 405 58.42 -33.97 37.56
N LYS A 406 59.50 -34.11 36.78
CA LYS A 406 59.78 -33.28 35.61
C LYS A 406 58.72 -33.46 34.52
N THR A 407 58.20 -34.68 34.33
CA THR A 407 57.11 -34.93 33.37
C THR A 407 55.82 -34.27 33.84
N ARG A 408 55.46 -34.38 35.14
CA ARG A 408 54.28 -33.71 35.72
C ARG A 408 54.34 -32.17 35.58
N SER A 409 55.51 -31.57 35.79
CA SER A 409 55.66 -30.11 35.64
C SER A 409 55.58 -29.65 34.17
N LEU A 410 56.05 -30.47 33.22
CA LEU A 410 55.90 -30.20 31.78
C LEU A 410 54.43 -30.32 31.32
N LEU A 411 53.67 -31.25 31.90
CA LEU A 411 52.23 -31.33 31.68
C LEU A 411 51.50 -30.09 32.20
N ALA A 412 51.90 -29.58 33.37
CA ALA A 412 51.36 -28.32 33.88
C ALA A 412 51.60 -27.11 32.95
N GLN A 413 52.69 -27.15 32.18
CA GLN A 413 53.03 -26.13 31.18
C GLN A 413 52.39 -26.38 29.80
N ARG A 414 51.58 -27.44 29.64
CA ARG A 414 50.98 -27.88 28.36
C ARG A 414 52.01 -28.18 27.26
N ASN A 415 53.22 -28.58 27.65
CA ASN A 415 54.28 -28.89 26.70
C ASN A 415 54.35 -30.41 26.47
N ASP A 416 53.31 -30.95 25.83
CA ASP A 416 53.09 -32.39 25.69
C ASP A 416 54.21 -33.08 24.88
N ALA A 417 54.73 -32.43 23.84
CA ALA A 417 55.86 -32.93 23.04
C ALA A 417 57.16 -33.09 23.86
N VAL A 418 57.43 -32.19 24.81
CA VAL A 418 58.61 -32.30 25.69
C VAL A 418 58.34 -33.26 26.84
N ALA A 419 57.11 -33.31 27.36
CA ALA A 419 56.69 -34.31 28.34
C ALA A 419 56.83 -35.73 27.78
N GLN A 420 56.49 -35.95 26.51
CA GLN A 420 56.66 -37.23 25.82
C GLN A 420 58.12 -37.68 25.77
N ARG A 421 59.06 -36.77 25.47
CA ARG A 421 60.50 -37.08 25.49
C ARG A 421 60.99 -37.42 26.88
N CYS A 422 60.52 -36.71 27.90
CA CYS A 422 60.87 -37.00 29.30
C CYS A 422 60.29 -38.36 29.74
N MET A 423 59.11 -38.73 29.24
CA MET A 423 58.51 -40.03 29.50
C MET A 423 59.34 -41.19 28.93
N GLN A 424 60.00 -41.00 27.79
CA GLN A 424 60.94 -42.00 27.26
C GLN A 424 62.16 -42.21 28.18
N GLU A 425 62.59 -41.17 28.91
CA GLU A 425 63.64 -41.29 29.93
C GLU A 425 63.12 -42.06 31.16
N VAL A 426 61.87 -41.84 31.56
CA VAL A 426 61.19 -42.63 32.61
C VAL A 426 61.11 -44.11 32.21
N MET A 427 60.71 -44.43 30.97
CA MET A 427 60.67 -45.82 30.48
C MET A 427 62.04 -46.49 30.44
N LYS A 428 63.09 -45.79 29.97
CA LYS A 428 64.46 -46.30 30.00
C LYS A 428 64.93 -46.56 31.43
N GLY A 429 64.63 -45.65 32.35
CA GLY A 429 64.95 -45.81 33.77
C GLY A 429 64.21 -46.98 34.42
N LEU A 430 62.93 -47.17 34.10
CA LEU A 430 62.12 -48.31 34.55
C LEU A 430 62.63 -49.65 33.98
N ALA A 431 63.03 -49.69 32.71
CA ALA A 431 63.63 -50.88 32.11
C ALA A 431 64.96 -51.24 32.79
N ASN A 432 65.80 -50.25 33.07
CA ASN A 432 67.06 -50.44 33.80
C ASN A 432 66.83 -50.90 35.25
N LEU A 433 65.82 -50.36 35.94
CA LEU A 433 65.40 -50.81 37.26
C LEU A 433 64.99 -52.28 37.22
N ASN A 434 64.17 -52.68 36.24
CA ASN A 434 63.72 -54.06 36.09
C ASN A 434 64.88 -55.01 35.78
N GLN A 435 65.77 -54.63 34.86
CA GLN A 435 66.96 -55.42 34.54
C GLN A 435 67.86 -55.63 35.77
N LYS A 436 68.09 -54.57 36.56
CA LYS A 436 68.91 -54.66 37.78
C LYS A 436 68.23 -55.49 38.87
N ARG A 437 66.90 -55.42 38.98
CA ARG A 437 66.09 -56.23 39.91
C ARG A 437 66.11 -57.72 39.54
N GLN A 438 66.07 -58.05 38.25
CA GLN A 438 66.20 -59.43 37.77
C GLN A 438 67.59 -60.03 38.03
N LEU A 439 68.63 -59.19 38.07
CA LEU A 439 69.99 -59.59 38.44
C LEU A 439 70.16 -59.83 39.95
N ASP A 440 69.38 -59.14 40.81
CA ASP A 440 69.51 -59.20 42.28
C ASP A 440 68.67 -60.32 42.95
N LYS A 441 67.65 -60.88 42.30
CA LYS A 441 66.77 -61.92 42.87
C LYS A 441 66.67 -63.17 41.99
N TYR A 442 67.24 -64.29 42.46
CA TYR A 442 66.85 -65.65 42.03
C TYR A 442 65.42 -65.94 42.52
N PHE A 443 64.51 -66.23 41.57
CA PHE A 443 63.12 -66.70 41.75
C PHE A 443 62.15 -65.79 42.53
N LEU A 444 61.36 -64.98 41.80
CA LEU A 444 59.88 -65.04 41.77
C LEU A 444 59.34 -64.07 40.72
N HIS A 445 58.55 -64.62 39.79
CA HIS A 445 57.86 -63.95 38.70
C HIS A 445 56.55 -63.34 39.24
N ASN A 446 56.28 -62.04 39.08
CA ASN A 446 55.02 -61.55 38.44
C ASN A 446 54.76 -60.04 38.37
N GLU A 447 55.51 -59.12 39.00
CA GLU A 447 55.03 -57.72 39.10
C GLU A 447 55.70 -56.70 38.16
N ALA A 448 56.78 -57.05 37.47
CA ALA A 448 57.56 -56.08 36.71
C ALA A 448 56.96 -55.68 35.34
N PHE A 449 56.02 -56.47 34.82
CA PHE A 449 55.38 -56.21 33.52
C PHE A 449 54.40 -55.02 33.57
N SER A 450 53.84 -54.73 34.76
CA SER A 450 52.82 -53.68 34.93
C SER A 450 53.36 -52.25 34.80
N LEU A 451 54.56 -51.96 35.31
CA LEU A 451 55.14 -50.60 35.31
C LEU A 451 55.50 -50.11 33.91
N LEU A 452 56.06 -50.98 33.06
CA LEU A 452 56.42 -50.63 31.70
C LEU A 452 55.17 -50.49 30.81
N GLU A 453 54.14 -51.30 31.03
CA GLU A 453 52.84 -51.20 30.36
C GLU A 453 52.10 -49.91 30.75
N LEU A 454 52.12 -49.55 32.04
CA LEU A 454 51.61 -48.26 32.53
C LEU A 454 52.35 -47.10 31.87
N ALA A 455 53.68 -47.17 31.79
CA ALA A 455 54.50 -46.12 31.18
C ALA A 455 54.26 -45.97 29.66
N ASP A 456 54.12 -47.07 28.93
CA ASP A 456 53.71 -47.05 27.52
C ASP A 456 52.35 -46.39 27.32
N SER A 457 51.40 -46.70 28.21
CA SER A 457 50.07 -46.12 28.12
C SER A 457 50.03 -44.63 28.47
N VAL A 458 50.90 -44.14 29.36
CA VAL A 458 51.13 -42.70 29.57
C VAL A 458 51.65 -42.07 28.28
N GLN A 459 52.65 -42.67 27.63
CA GLN A 459 53.19 -42.14 26.37
C GLN A 459 52.12 -42.04 25.27
N ARG A 460 51.21 -43.01 25.17
CA ARG A 460 50.08 -42.97 24.22
C ARG A 460 49.12 -41.81 24.49
N PHE A 461 48.78 -41.55 25.75
CA PHE A 461 47.91 -40.42 26.08
C PHE A 461 48.56 -39.06 25.82
N LEU A 462 49.88 -38.95 26.03
CA LEU A 462 50.61 -37.73 25.68
C LEU A 462 50.64 -37.45 24.17
N ILE A 463 50.75 -38.50 23.35
CA ILE A 463 50.66 -38.37 21.88
C ILE A 463 49.26 -37.91 21.46
N GLN A 464 48.22 -38.45 22.10
CA GLN A 464 46.84 -38.06 21.83
C GLN A 464 46.58 -36.59 22.22
N ALA A 465 47.10 -36.12 23.35
CA ALA A 465 46.98 -34.72 23.76
C ALA A 465 47.69 -33.75 22.81
N ASP A 466 48.88 -34.12 22.32
CA ASP A 466 49.67 -33.32 21.38
C ASP A 466 49.00 -33.21 20.00
N ALA A 467 48.41 -34.31 19.52
CA ALA A 467 47.69 -34.34 18.24
C ALA A 467 46.42 -33.47 18.22
N VAL A 468 45.86 -33.20 19.39
CA VAL A 468 44.62 -32.44 19.56
C VAL A 468 44.88 -30.95 19.78
N SER A 469 46.10 -30.54 20.17
CA SER A 469 46.45 -29.13 20.37
C SER A 469 46.63 -28.39 19.03
N PRO A 470 45.76 -27.42 18.67
CA PRO A 470 45.96 -26.65 17.44
C PRO A 470 47.04 -25.59 17.63
N ILE A 471 48.04 -25.63 16.75
CA ILE A 471 49.18 -24.69 16.60
C ILE A 471 48.74 -23.21 16.74
N PRO A 472 49.51 -22.34 17.43
CA PRO A 472 49.14 -20.94 17.63
C PRO A 472 49.11 -20.15 16.31
N SER A 473 47.93 -19.63 15.95
CA SER A 473 47.71 -18.75 14.79
C SER A 473 47.88 -17.29 15.19
N ASN A 474 48.99 -16.68 14.78
CA ASN A 474 49.25 -15.25 14.84
C ASN A 474 48.61 -14.58 13.60
N GLN A 475 47.41 -13.99 13.72
CA GLN A 475 46.82 -13.15 12.66
C GLN A 475 46.22 -11.85 13.20
N PRO A 476 46.34 -10.71 12.46
CA PRO A 476 46.08 -9.36 12.96
C PRO A 476 44.58 -9.00 13.05
N GLU A 477 44.23 -8.31 14.13
CA GLU A 477 42.88 -8.07 14.67
C GLU A 477 41.88 -7.28 13.78
N TRP A 478 42.34 -6.59 12.72
CA TRP A 478 41.48 -5.70 11.94
C TRP A 478 40.63 -6.40 10.85
N LYS A 479 41.02 -7.60 10.41
CA LYS A 479 40.26 -8.37 9.41
C LYS A 479 39.00 -9.04 9.99
N ILE A 480 39.00 -9.29 11.30
CA ILE A 480 37.94 -10.04 12.01
C ILE A 480 36.65 -9.20 12.07
N ARG A 481 36.74 -7.90 12.41
CA ARG A 481 35.55 -7.04 12.58
C ARG A 481 34.71 -6.82 11.31
N CYS A 482 35.35 -6.79 10.13
CA CYS A 482 34.62 -6.67 8.85
C CYS A 482 34.06 -8.01 8.36
N GLN A 483 34.68 -9.12 8.74
CA GLN A 483 34.18 -10.45 8.43
C GLN A 483 32.95 -10.78 9.29
N ASP A 484 32.95 -10.43 10.57
CA ASP A 484 31.84 -10.72 11.48
C ASP A 484 30.53 -10.04 11.04
N PHE A 485 30.58 -8.80 10.55
CA PHE A 485 29.38 -8.09 10.10
C PHE A 485 28.79 -8.69 8.80
N LEU A 486 29.65 -9.22 7.92
CA LEU A 486 29.24 -9.88 6.68
C LEU A 486 28.78 -11.32 6.93
N ILE A 487 29.34 -12.01 7.93
CA ILE A 487 28.91 -13.33 8.38
C ILE A 487 27.55 -13.23 9.09
N LEU A 488 27.33 -12.18 9.89
CA LEU A 488 26.07 -11.89 10.57
C LEU A 488 24.91 -11.63 9.56
N LEU A 489 25.20 -10.97 8.44
CA LEU A 489 24.22 -10.75 7.35
C LEU A 489 23.99 -11.99 6.48
N SER A 490 24.97 -12.92 6.41
CA SER A 490 24.95 -14.08 5.52
C SER A 490 24.57 -15.41 6.20
N GLY A 491 24.54 -15.48 7.53
CA GLY A 491 23.85 -16.53 8.29
C GLY A 491 24.41 -17.95 8.14
N VAL A 492 25.73 -18.13 8.05
CA VAL A 492 26.39 -19.45 8.07
C VAL A 492 27.73 -19.36 8.83
N SER A 493 27.90 -20.18 9.88
CA SER A 493 29.17 -20.40 10.60
C SER A 493 30.05 -21.47 9.93
N ASP A 494 31.35 -21.17 9.83
CA ASP A 494 32.62 -21.95 9.69
C ASP A 494 32.63 -23.36 9.01
N ASP A 495 33.66 -23.83 8.29
CA ASP A 495 35.08 -23.48 8.31
C ASP A 495 35.79 -23.79 6.96
N ILE A 496 37.03 -23.34 6.87
CA ILE A 496 37.96 -23.18 5.76
C ILE A 496 38.32 -24.48 5.00
N ARG A 497 37.87 -24.60 3.74
CA ARG A 497 38.66 -25.09 2.59
C ARG A 497 37.87 -24.92 1.28
N ILE A 498 38.56 -24.40 0.25
CA ILE A 498 38.10 -24.14 -1.15
C ILE A 498 37.70 -22.66 -1.38
N GLY A 499 38.74 -21.81 -1.45
CA GLY A 499 38.65 -20.39 -1.76
C GLY A 499 38.54 -20.13 -3.27
N ALA A 500 37.34 -19.78 -3.72
CA ALA A 500 37.01 -18.89 -4.86
C ALA A 500 35.49 -18.99 -5.13
N THR A 501 34.94 -20.20 -5.10
CA THR A 501 33.52 -20.47 -5.35
C THR A 501 32.62 -20.07 -4.18
N PHE A 502 33.14 -20.10 -2.94
CA PHE A 502 32.32 -19.89 -1.73
C PHE A 502 32.11 -18.42 -1.36
N TRP A 503 33.10 -17.56 -1.63
CA TRP A 503 33.14 -16.17 -1.14
C TRP A 503 32.16 -15.24 -1.87
N LEU A 504 31.86 -15.52 -3.14
CA LEU A 504 30.91 -14.72 -3.93
C LEU A 504 29.55 -15.42 -4.08
N VAL A 505 29.55 -16.73 -4.39
CA VAL A 505 28.32 -17.43 -4.84
C VAL A 505 27.31 -17.60 -3.71
N ARG A 506 27.75 -17.91 -2.49
CA ARG A 506 26.83 -18.13 -1.35
C ARG A 506 26.18 -16.85 -0.81
N PRO A 507 26.89 -15.74 -0.54
CA PRO A 507 26.23 -14.50 -0.17
C PRO A 507 25.39 -13.95 -1.32
N PHE A 508 25.82 -14.14 -2.57
CA PHE A 508 25.02 -13.74 -3.72
C PHE A 508 23.72 -14.55 -3.85
N LEU A 509 23.76 -15.88 -3.65
CA LEU A 509 22.56 -16.72 -3.63
C LEU A 509 21.63 -16.36 -2.47
N SER A 510 22.16 -16.12 -1.27
CA SER A 510 21.33 -15.76 -0.11
C SER A 510 20.71 -14.37 -0.24
N LEU A 511 21.40 -13.43 -0.90
CA LEU A 511 20.90 -12.11 -1.25
C LEU A 511 19.87 -12.19 -2.38
N THR A 512 20.11 -13.01 -3.41
CA THR A 512 19.16 -13.26 -4.50
C THR A 512 17.88 -13.89 -3.96
N LEU A 513 17.99 -14.85 -3.04
CA LEU A 513 16.86 -15.45 -2.35
C LEU A 513 16.11 -14.41 -1.50
N LEU A 514 16.82 -13.57 -0.75
CA LEU A 514 16.20 -12.50 0.06
C LEU A 514 15.43 -11.51 -0.83
N VAL A 515 16.04 -11.07 -1.92
CA VAL A 515 15.40 -10.17 -2.90
C VAL A 515 14.20 -10.86 -3.55
N GLY A 516 14.33 -12.12 -3.98
CA GLY A 516 13.25 -12.88 -4.59
C GLY A 516 12.06 -13.07 -3.64
N LEU A 517 12.32 -13.46 -2.40
CA LEU A 517 11.29 -13.53 -1.35
C LEU A 517 10.66 -12.16 -1.14
N SER A 518 11.45 -11.10 -1.01
CA SER A 518 10.93 -9.76 -0.79
C SER A 518 10.06 -9.26 -1.94
N LEU A 519 10.42 -9.58 -3.18
CA LEU A 519 9.63 -9.28 -4.38
C LEU A 519 8.31 -10.06 -4.42
N VAL A 520 8.32 -11.34 -4.06
CA VAL A 520 7.08 -12.14 -3.99
C VAL A 520 6.17 -11.65 -2.87
N GLY A 521 6.73 -11.33 -1.70
CA GLY A 521 5.97 -10.83 -0.57
C GLY A 521 5.39 -9.43 -0.83
N ILE A 522 6.13 -8.52 -1.46
CA ILE A 522 5.60 -7.19 -1.82
C ILE A 522 4.55 -7.29 -2.93
N GLY A 523 4.74 -8.16 -3.92
CA GLY A 523 3.71 -8.43 -4.93
C GLY A 523 2.41 -8.92 -4.31
N SER A 524 2.48 -9.99 -3.51
CA SER A 524 1.30 -10.62 -2.94
C SER A 524 0.61 -9.76 -1.86
N LEU A 525 1.36 -9.19 -0.90
CA LEU A 525 0.77 -8.50 0.25
C LEU A 525 0.49 -7.01 -0.01
N TYR A 526 1.30 -6.35 -0.84
CA TYR A 526 1.18 -4.92 -1.07
C TYR A 526 0.54 -4.58 -2.42
N VAL A 527 0.93 -5.24 -3.51
CA VAL A 527 0.36 -4.92 -4.85
C VAL A 527 -1.05 -5.50 -4.99
N ASP A 528 -1.21 -6.81 -4.77
CA ASP A 528 -2.45 -7.54 -5.03
C ASP A 528 -3.47 -7.37 -3.91
N ASN A 529 -3.08 -7.66 -2.67
CA ASN A 529 -3.98 -7.60 -1.51
C ASN A 529 -3.97 -6.24 -0.80
N GLY A 530 -2.97 -5.40 -1.06
CA GLY A 530 -2.72 -4.15 -0.34
C GLY A 530 -3.37 -2.91 -0.97
N LEU A 531 -4.60 -3.01 -1.49
CA LEU A 531 -5.27 -1.89 -2.16
C LEU A 531 -5.49 -0.66 -1.25
N THR A 532 -5.54 -0.88 0.07
CA THR A 532 -5.65 0.15 1.11
C THR A 532 -4.54 -0.01 2.16
N PHE A 533 -3.37 -0.51 1.74
CA PHE A 533 -2.27 -0.79 2.66
C PHE A 533 -1.90 0.45 3.46
N GLY A 534 -1.79 0.30 4.79
CA GLY A 534 -1.50 1.40 5.72
C GLY A 534 -2.74 1.93 6.44
N ALA A 535 -3.95 1.58 6.00
CA ALA A 535 -5.19 1.93 6.69
C ALA A 535 -5.35 1.17 8.02
N ARG A 536 -4.78 -0.05 8.12
CA ARG A 536 -4.68 -0.82 9.37
C ARG A 536 -3.22 -1.06 9.72
N PRO A 537 -2.52 -0.05 10.27
CA PRO A 537 -1.06 -0.12 10.41
C PRO A 537 -0.60 -1.37 11.18
N PHE A 538 -1.26 -1.72 12.28
CA PHE A 538 -0.85 -2.89 13.07
C PHE A 538 -0.96 -4.21 12.28
N SER A 539 -2.12 -4.50 11.65
CA SER A 539 -2.30 -5.77 10.93
C SER A 539 -1.47 -5.84 9.66
N ASP A 540 -1.36 -4.72 8.94
CA ASP A 540 -0.70 -4.65 7.65
C ASP A 540 0.82 -4.88 7.80
N TYR A 541 1.45 -4.19 8.77
CA TYR A 541 2.88 -4.36 9.03
C TYR A 541 3.21 -5.69 9.74
N LEU A 542 2.37 -6.15 10.67
CA LEU A 542 2.57 -7.46 11.30
C LEU A 542 2.47 -8.60 10.28
N GLY A 543 1.55 -8.49 9.31
CA GLY A 543 1.42 -9.43 8.20
C GLY A 543 2.71 -9.54 7.38
N LEU A 544 3.38 -8.42 7.09
CA LEU A 544 4.67 -8.41 6.39
C LEU A 544 5.79 -9.07 7.21
N ILE A 545 5.86 -8.80 8.51
CA ILE A 545 6.85 -9.43 9.39
C ILE A 545 6.64 -10.95 9.44
N LEU A 546 5.39 -11.39 9.66
CA LEU A 546 5.03 -12.80 9.73
C LEU A 546 5.33 -13.52 8.42
N TRP A 547 5.04 -12.87 7.29
CA TRP A 547 5.42 -13.36 5.97
C TRP A 547 6.93 -13.53 5.85
N GLY A 548 7.72 -12.52 6.23
CA GLY A 548 9.18 -12.57 6.17
C GLY A 548 9.77 -13.73 6.98
N ILE A 549 9.27 -13.95 8.20
CA ILE A 549 9.70 -15.08 9.05
C ILE A 549 9.29 -16.41 8.41
N SER A 550 8.04 -16.53 7.96
CA SER A 550 7.49 -17.78 7.40
C SER A 550 8.16 -18.17 6.08
N ALA A 551 8.41 -17.18 5.22
CA ALA A 551 9.08 -17.35 3.95
C ALA A 551 10.52 -17.85 4.14
N ASP A 552 11.23 -17.32 5.13
CA ASP A 552 12.57 -17.78 5.46
C ASP A 552 12.55 -19.22 5.98
N VAL A 553 11.61 -19.58 6.88
CA VAL A 553 11.42 -20.98 7.32
C VAL A 553 11.11 -21.93 6.16
N ALA A 554 10.22 -21.53 5.25
CA ALA A 554 9.85 -22.34 4.08
C ALA A 554 11.03 -22.53 3.11
N SER A 555 11.81 -21.48 2.87
CA SER A 555 12.98 -21.55 1.98
C SER A 555 14.04 -22.56 2.46
N ARG A 556 14.18 -22.74 3.77
CA ARG A 556 15.13 -23.69 4.39
C ARG A 556 14.72 -25.15 4.20
N ASN A 557 13.42 -25.44 4.23
CA ASN A 557 12.92 -26.80 4.00
C ASN A 557 13.21 -27.26 2.57
N LEU A 558 13.12 -26.35 1.60
CA LEU A 558 13.48 -26.60 0.21
C LEU A 558 14.99 -26.84 0.03
N SER A 559 15.85 -26.06 0.70
CA SER A 559 17.30 -26.27 0.61
C SER A 559 17.76 -27.58 1.27
N ASN A 560 17.14 -27.98 2.37
CA ASN A 560 17.49 -29.24 3.05
C ASN A 560 17.10 -30.49 2.23
N LEU A 561 16.04 -30.41 1.42
CA LEU A 561 15.65 -31.49 0.50
C LEU A 561 16.66 -31.65 -0.66
N GLN A 562 17.28 -30.56 -1.10
CA GLN A 562 18.28 -30.60 -2.16
C GLN A 562 19.60 -31.25 -1.71
N ASN A 563 20.07 -30.97 -0.49
CA ASN A 563 21.27 -31.62 0.07
C ASN A 563 21.06 -33.12 0.31
N LYS A 564 19.89 -33.54 0.80
CA LYS A 564 19.60 -34.95 1.09
C LYS A 564 19.59 -35.83 -0.18
N ASN A 565 19.28 -35.25 -1.35
CA ASN A 565 19.33 -35.95 -2.63
C ASN A 565 20.74 -36.05 -3.22
N LEU A 566 21.65 -35.13 -2.86
CA LEU A 566 23.06 -35.18 -3.27
C LEU A 566 23.82 -36.25 -2.47
N ASP A 567 23.55 -36.40 -1.18
CA ASP A 567 24.17 -37.44 -0.33
C ASP A 567 23.71 -38.86 -0.66
N ASN A 568 22.49 -39.04 -1.21
CA ASN A 568 22.02 -40.35 -1.66
C ASN A 568 22.63 -40.77 -3.01
N ASN A 569 23.10 -39.83 -3.84
CA ASN A 569 23.70 -40.13 -5.14
C ASN A 569 25.21 -40.36 -5.09
N THR A 570 25.90 -39.96 -4.01
CA THR A 570 27.33 -40.25 -3.78
C THR A 570 27.59 -41.60 -3.12
N ASN A 571 26.54 -42.29 -2.64
CA ASN A 571 26.62 -43.64 -2.06
C ASN A 571 26.32 -44.77 -3.08
N LEU A 572 26.27 -44.45 -4.38
CA LEU A 572 25.98 -45.40 -5.47
C LEU A 572 27.06 -45.44 -6.57
N SER A 573 28.28 -44.99 -6.27
CA SER A 573 29.45 -45.16 -7.16
C SER A 573 30.54 -45.99 -6.50
#